data_AF-A0A658NNX4-F1
#
_entry.id   AF-A0A658NNX4-F1
#
_cell.length_a   1.000
_cell.length_b   1.000
_cell.length_c   1.000
_cell.angle_alpha   90.00
_cell.angle_beta   90.00
_cell.angle_gamma   90.00
#
_symmetry.space_group_name_H-M   'P 1'
#
loop_
_entity.id
_entity.type
_entity.pdbx_description
1 polymer ?
#
loop_
_entity_poly.entity_id
_entity_poly.type
_entity_poly.pdbx_seq_one_letter_code
_entity_poly.pdbx_strand_id
1 'polypeptide(L)'
;SSVAHDSHHIVAAGVSDNALAGAINAVVNCKGGLAVADAGGQPRARLPLPLAGLISTEPAELVARGYAECDRRAKELGSGLAAP
;
A
#
# COMPACT_ATOMS: atom_id res chain seq x y z
N SER A 1 -1.17 -1.26 -4.47
CA SER A 1 -2.51 -1.52 -3.92
C SER A 1 -3.10 -2.73 -4.62
N SER A 2 -3.79 -3.62 -3.91
CA SER A 2 -4.72 -4.60 -4.53
C SER A 2 -6.18 -4.13 -4.54
N VAL A 3 -6.48 -3.01 -3.88
CA VAL A 3 -7.78 -2.35 -3.99
C VAL A 3 -7.72 -1.44 -5.23
N ALA A 4 -8.14 -1.97 -6.37
CA ALA A 4 -8.18 -1.28 -7.66
C ALA A 4 -9.45 -1.67 -8.43
N HIS A 5 -10.42 -0.76 -8.45
CA HIS A 5 -11.74 -1.00 -9.04
C HIS A 5 -11.65 -1.20 -10.57
N ASP A 6 -12.23 -2.25 -11.17
CA ASP A 6 -13.03 -3.35 -10.58
C ASP A 6 -12.37 -4.73 -10.68
N SER A 7 -11.24 -4.85 -11.38
CA SER A 7 -10.54 -6.14 -11.52
C SER A 7 -9.72 -6.54 -10.29
N HIS A 8 -9.41 -5.57 -9.41
CA HIS A 8 -8.63 -5.78 -8.18
C HIS A 8 -7.27 -6.45 -8.40
N HIS A 9 -6.67 -6.21 -9.58
CA HIS A 9 -5.27 -6.49 -9.82
C HIS A 9 -4.38 -5.53 -9.02
N ILE A 10 -3.11 -5.91 -8.84
CA ILE A 10 -2.14 -5.02 -8.20
C ILE A 10 -1.88 -3.82 -9.12
N VAL A 11 -2.11 -2.62 -8.60
CA VAL A 11 -1.74 -1.35 -9.23
C VAL A 11 -0.69 -0.66 -8.36
N ALA A 12 0.35 -0.11 -8.99
CA ALA A 12 1.42 0.62 -8.33
C ALA A 12 1.76 1.89 -9.11
N ALA A 13 2.14 2.94 -8.37
CA ALA A 13 2.63 4.20 -8.91
C ALA A 13 3.93 4.55 -8.19
N GLY A 14 4.91 5.07 -8.94
CA GLY A 14 6.25 5.34 -8.43
C GLY A 14 7.17 5.79 -9.57
N VAL A 15 8.39 6.23 -9.21
CA VAL A 15 9.35 6.84 -10.15
C VAL A 15 10.57 5.97 -10.43
N SER A 16 10.65 4.77 -9.86
CA SER A 16 11.74 3.83 -10.11
C SER A 16 11.26 2.38 -9.96
N ASP A 17 11.87 1.48 -10.72
CA ASP A 17 11.56 0.06 -10.69
C ASP A 17 11.80 -0.56 -9.30
N ASN A 18 12.83 -0.10 -8.60
CA ASN A 18 13.16 -0.63 -7.27
C ASN A 18 12.07 -0.28 -6.24
N ALA A 19 11.59 0.97 -6.25
CA ALA A 19 10.46 1.38 -5.42
C ALA A 19 9.19 0.60 -5.77
N LEU A 20 8.89 0.46 -7.07
CA LEU A 20 7.73 -0.29 -7.55
C LEU A 20 7.79 -1.75 -7.13
N ALA A 21 8.90 -2.44 -7.40
CA ALA A 21 9.10 -3.84 -7.05
C ALA A 21 8.99 -4.06 -5.54
N GLY A 22 9.61 -3.19 -4.74
CA GLY A 22 9.54 -3.25 -3.27
C GLY A 22 8.11 -3.13 -2.75
N ALA A 23 7.33 -2.17 -3.25
CA ALA A 23 5.95 -1.97 -2.87
C ALA A 23 5.05 -3.13 -3.34
N ILE A 24 5.20 -3.59 -4.58
CA ILE A 24 4.43 -4.72 -5.15
C ILE A 24 4.70 -5.99 -4.34
N ASN A 25 5.96 -6.33 -4.09
CA ASN A 25 6.34 -7.51 -3.33
C ASN A 25 5.82 -7.43 -1.88
N ALA A 26 5.81 -6.24 -1.27
CA ALA A 26 5.20 -6.06 0.04
C ALA A 26 3.70 -6.35 0.04
N VAL A 27 2.95 -5.88 -0.97
CA VAL A 27 1.51 -6.21 -1.12
C VAL A 27 1.31 -7.73 -1.29
N VAL A 28 2.13 -8.38 -2.12
CA VAL A 28 2.07 -9.85 -2.31
C VAL A 28 2.34 -10.59 -1.00
N ASN A 29 3.38 -10.20 -0.25
CA ASN A 29 3.74 -10.80 1.04
C ASN A 29 2.63 -10.62 2.09
N CYS A 30 1.88 -9.52 2.02
CA CYS A 30 0.72 -9.27 2.87
C CYS A 30 -0.55 -10.03 2.44
N LYS A 31 -0.49 -10.78 1.33
CA LYS A 31 -1.66 -11.40 0.66
C LYS A 31 -2.71 -10.37 0.25
N GLY A 32 -2.23 -9.20 -0.19
CA GLY A 32 -3.04 -8.05 -0.59
C GLY A 32 -3.04 -6.91 0.42
N GLY A 33 -3.57 -5.77 -0.02
CA GLY A 33 -3.67 -4.52 0.71
C GLY A 33 -2.89 -3.37 0.07
N LEU A 34 -2.34 -2.51 0.92
CA LEU A 34 -1.56 -1.34 0.53
C LEU A 34 -0.14 -1.45 1.06
N ALA A 35 0.82 -0.92 0.31
CA ALA A 35 2.18 -0.76 0.77
C ALA A 35 2.81 0.47 0.12
N VAL A 36 3.74 1.08 0.84
CA VAL A 36 4.56 2.20 0.38
C VAL A 36 6.01 1.78 0.55
N ALA A 37 6.83 1.92 -0.50
CA ALA A 37 8.26 1.67 -0.46
C ALA A 37 9.02 2.93 -0.89
N ASP A 38 10.25 3.06 -0.39
CA ASP A 38 11.14 4.15 -0.79
C ASP A 38 11.88 3.86 -2.12
N ALA A 39 12.74 4.78 -2.55
CA ALA A 39 13.58 4.61 -3.74
C ALA A 39 14.53 3.39 -3.67
N GLY A 40 14.86 2.94 -2.45
CA GLY A 40 15.64 1.74 -2.20
C GLY A 40 14.83 0.44 -2.26
N GLY A 41 13.53 0.51 -2.53
CA GLY A 41 12.63 -0.64 -2.55
C GLY A 41 12.27 -1.15 -1.16
N GLN A 42 12.63 -0.43 -0.09
CA GLN A 42 12.34 -0.83 1.27
C GLN A 42 10.93 -0.39 1.68
N PRO A 43 10.05 -1.31 2.13
CA PRO A 43 8.72 -0.94 2.58
C PRO A 43 8.77 -0.04 3.82
N ARG A 44 8.13 1.12 3.73
CA ARG A 44 8.02 2.13 4.80
C ARG A 44 6.69 2.09 5.54
N ALA A 45 5.63 1.61 4.88
CA ALA A 45 4.34 1.32 5.49
C ALA A 45 3.63 0.17 4.76
N ARG A 46 2.75 -0.53 5.48
CA ARG A 46 1.92 -1.63 4.95
C ARG A 46 0.58 -1.62 5.66
N LEU A 47 -0.48 -1.90 4.91
CA LEU A 47 -1.79 -2.25 5.43
C LEU A 47 -2.21 -3.60 4.82
N PRO A 48 -2.04 -4.71 5.56
CA PRO A 48 -2.46 -6.03 5.09
C PRO A 48 -3.98 -6.13 5.00
N LEU A 49 -4.49 -6.59 3.86
CA LEU A 49 -5.91 -6.90 3.62
C LEU A 49 -6.04 -8.37 3.14
N PRO A 50 -5.77 -9.36 4.00
CA PRO A 50 -5.59 -10.75 3.58
C PRO A 50 -6.86 -11.42 3.03
N LEU A 51 -8.05 -10.87 3.29
CA LEU A 51 -9.29 -11.40 2.75
C LEU A 51 -9.55 -10.80 1.36
N ALA A 52 -9.34 -11.62 0.33
CA ALA A 52 -9.47 -11.26 -1.09
C ALA A 52 -8.63 -10.05 -1.55
N GLY A 53 -7.65 -9.60 -0.75
CA GLY A 53 -6.92 -8.37 -1.03
C GLY A 53 -7.71 -7.09 -0.76
N LEU A 54 -8.85 -7.17 -0.07
CA LEU A 54 -9.81 -6.07 0.11
C LEU A 54 -10.18 -5.81 1.57
N ILE A 55 -10.23 -6.84 2.41
CA ILE A 55 -10.73 -6.74 3.79
C ILE A 55 -9.67 -7.23 4.78
N SER A 56 -9.55 -6.51 5.90
CA SER A 56 -8.73 -6.93 7.05
C SER A 56 -9.57 -7.68 8.07
N THR A 57 -8.93 -8.58 8.82
CA THR A 57 -9.52 -9.24 10.00
C THR A 57 -9.27 -8.43 11.29
N GLU A 58 -8.50 -7.36 11.21
CA GLU A 58 -8.17 -6.51 12.35
C GLU A 58 -9.32 -5.54 12.72
N PRO A 59 -9.36 -5.06 13.98
CA PRO A 59 -10.24 -3.96 14.39
C PRO A 59 -10.16 -2.74 13.47
N ALA A 60 -11.31 -2.09 13.24
CA ALA A 60 -11.45 -0.96 12.33
C ALA A 60 -10.48 0.18 12.67
N GLU A 61 -10.23 0.43 13.95
CA GLU A 61 -9.33 1.47 14.42
C GLU A 61 -7.87 1.18 14.04
N LEU A 62 -7.45 -0.08 14.02
CA LEU A 62 -6.11 -0.48 13.58
C LEU A 62 -5.98 -0.36 12.07
N VAL A 63 -7.01 -0.76 11.32
CA VAL A 63 -7.07 -0.60 9.86
C VAL A 63 -7.00 0.88 9.47
N ALA A 64 -7.77 1.73 10.15
CA ALA A 64 -7.78 3.18 9.91
C ALA A 64 -6.41 3.81 10.19
N ARG A 65 -5.74 3.42 11.29
CA ARG A 65 -4.37 3.87 11.57
C ARG A 65 -3.37 3.40 10.51
N GLY A 66 -3.47 2.14 10.07
CA GLY A 66 -2.61 1.60 9.02
C GLY A 66 -2.80 2.29 7.67
N TYR A 67 -4.04 2.65 7.34
CA TYR A 67 -4.35 3.46 6.16
C TYR A 67 -3.73 4.86 6.26
N ALA A 68 -3.97 5.56 7.38
CA ALA A 68 -3.42 6.89 7.61
C ALA A 68 -1.88 6.90 7.58
N GLU A 69 -1.23 5.84 8.10
CA GLU A 69 0.21 5.70 8.02
C GLU A 69 0.70 5.50 6.58
N CYS A 70 0.01 4.69 5.76
CA CYS A 70 0.34 4.55 4.34
C CYS A 70 0.26 5.90 3.61
N ASP A 71 -0.84 6.64 3.79
CA ASP A 71 -1.03 7.98 3.19
C ASP A 71 0.08 8.95 3.62
N ARG A 72 0.36 9.01 4.93
CA ARG A 72 1.41 9.87 5.50
C ARG A 72 2.78 9.53 4.91
N ARG A 73 3.16 8.25 4.82
CA ARG A 73 4.45 7.83 4.24
C ARG A 73 4.55 8.15 2.76
N ALA A 74 3.48 8.00 1.99
CA ALA A 74 3.49 8.38 0.58
C ALA A 74 3.76 9.89 0.39
N LYS A 75 3.17 10.73 1.25
CA LYS A 75 3.39 12.18 1.25
C LYS A 75 4.81 12.57 1.68
N GLU A 76 5.36 11.92 2.70
CA GLU A 76 6.77 12.12 3.11
C GLU A 76 7.76 11.78 1.99
N LEU A 77 7.39 10.85 1.10
CA LEU A 77 8.18 10.49 -0.08
C LEU A 77 7.92 11.40 -1.30
N GLY A 78 7.15 12.48 -1.14
CA GLY A 78 6.95 13.51 -2.16
C GLY A 78 5.65 13.42 -2.95
N SER A 79 4.71 12.53 -2.60
CA SER A 79 3.39 12.54 -3.23
C SER A 79 2.59 13.78 -2.80
N GLY A 80 2.25 14.64 -3.77
CA GLY A 80 1.34 15.77 -3.57
C GLY A 80 -0.14 15.42 -3.72
N LEU A 81 -0.46 14.13 -3.95
CA LEU A 81 -1.84 13.68 -4.15
C LEU A 81 -2.59 13.69 -2.81
N ALA A 82 -3.80 14.24 -2.83
CA ALA A 82 -4.76 14.04 -1.76
C ALA A 82 -5.49 12.72 -1.97
N ALA A 83 -5.73 11.97 -0.89
CA ALA A 83 -6.78 10.97 -0.91
C ALA A 83 -8.13 11.69 -1.10
N PRO A 84 -9.02 11.18 -1.96
CA PRO A 84 -10.40 11.66 -2.01
C PRO A 84 -11.12 11.43 -0.68
#